data_AF-A0A5P6AAQ2-F1
#
_entry.id   AF-A0A5P6AAQ2-F1
#
_cell.length_a   1.000
_cell.length_b   1.000
_cell.length_c   1.000
_cell.angle_alpha   90.00
_cell.angle_beta   90.00
_cell.angle_gamma   90.00
#
_symmetry.space_group_name_H-M   'P 1'
#
loop_
_entity.id
_entity.type
_entity.pdbx_description
1 polymer ?
#
loop_
_entity_poly.entity_id
_entity_poly.type
_entity_poly.pdbx_seq_one_letter_code
_entity_poly.pdbx_strand_id
1 'polypeptide(L)'
;MKYLPMYFCFPFMPQDCSTLKAEHIAFALILLEPFLASRILFPWVIPNPEVDFLSPCFAFGAIMALNREIIEIKLSHCLGFATLYYILQGTVYSPYFAYASIFLSLLYISSHKMILRLKPKVDISYGVYLWGFPVQQIIAKYFKDHGILFNQSASLVAALFLGYLSWHLCEKHFIRFGSALSSFIKKAKAPVINIPTNHDLGT
;
A
#
# COMPACT_ATOMS: atom_id res chain seq x y z
N MET A 1 -13.91 -4.30 18.36
CA MET A 1 -14.55 -5.59 18.03
C MET A 1 -14.00 -6.05 16.69
N LYS A 2 -13.05 -7.00 16.74
CA LYS A 2 -12.36 -7.73 15.65
C LYS A 2 -12.22 -6.99 14.30
N TYR A 3 -11.12 -6.27 14.15
CA TYR A 3 -10.61 -5.86 12.84
C TYR A 3 -10.33 -7.11 12.01
N LEU A 4 -10.99 -7.23 10.86
CA LEU A 4 -10.69 -8.24 9.84
C LEU A 4 -9.27 -7.97 9.35
N PRO A 5 -8.32 -8.91 9.42
CA PRO A 5 -6.98 -8.70 8.88
C PRO A 5 -7.10 -8.60 7.36
N MET A 6 -6.93 -7.39 6.83
CA MET A 6 -6.61 -7.18 5.43
C MET A 6 -5.21 -7.75 5.25
N TYR A 7 -5.12 -8.97 4.72
CA TYR A 7 -3.88 -9.68 4.43
C TYR A 7 -3.11 -8.94 3.33
N PHE A 8 -2.40 -7.87 3.70
CA PHE A 8 -1.20 -7.48 2.99
C PHE A 8 -0.17 -8.58 3.25
N CYS A 9 0.04 -9.43 2.25
CA CYS A 9 1.05 -10.47 2.28
C CYS A 9 2.44 -9.84 2.11
N PHE A 10 2.90 -9.09 3.11
CA PHE A 10 4.33 -9.03 3.39
C PHE A 10 4.68 -10.37 4.05
N PRO A 11 5.73 -11.08 3.60
CA PRO A 11 6.12 -12.33 4.21
C PRO A 11 6.36 -12.08 5.70
N PHE A 12 5.56 -12.76 6.53
CA PHE A 12 5.55 -12.66 7.97
C PHE A 12 6.90 -13.15 8.49
N MET A 13 7.87 -12.24 8.59
CA MET A 13 9.13 -12.50 9.25
C MET A 13 8.81 -12.64 10.76
N PRO A 14 9.32 -13.67 11.46
CA PRO A 14 9.15 -13.76 12.91
C PRO A 14 9.72 -12.50 13.56
N GLN A 15 8.86 -11.71 14.20
CA GLN A 15 9.20 -10.42 14.78
C GLN A 15 9.80 -10.62 16.18
N ASP A 16 11.09 -10.93 16.23
CA ASP A 16 11.88 -10.76 17.43
C ASP A 16 12.05 -9.26 17.77
N CYS A 17 12.22 -8.92 19.04
CA CYS A 17 12.36 -7.52 19.48
C CYS A 17 13.54 -6.78 18.80
N SER A 18 14.57 -7.51 18.38
CA SER A 18 15.71 -6.99 17.61
C SER A 18 15.36 -6.65 16.16
N THR A 19 14.53 -7.46 15.50
CA THR A 19 14.11 -7.24 14.10
C THR A 19 13.14 -6.08 14.00
N LEU A 20 12.24 -5.93 14.99
CA LEU A 20 11.35 -4.77 15.08
C LEU A 20 12.12 -3.45 15.12
N LYS A 21 13.18 -3.35 15.95
CA LYS A 21 13.99 -2.12 16.04
C LYS A 21 14.73 -1.82 14.73
N ALA A 22 15.21 -2.84 14.02
CA ALA A 22 15.92 -2.67 12.76
C ALA A 22 15.01 -2.11 11.65
N GLU A 23 13.77 -2.60 11.54
CA GLU A 23 12.80 -2.10 10.55
C GLU A 23 12.45 -0.63 10.77
N HIS A 24 12.23 -0.22 12.02
CA HIS A 24 11.95 1.17 12.38
C HIS A 24 13.12 2.09 12.02
N ILE A 25 14.35 1.66 12.31
CA ILE A 25 15.56 2.41 11.95
C ILE A 25 15.68 2.54 10.43
N ALA A 26 15.47 1.45 9.69
CA ALA A 26 15.55 1.47 8.23
C ALA A 26 14.55 2.45 7.60
N PHE A 27 13.27 2.38 8.00
CA PHE A 27 12.27 3.31 7.48
C PHE A 27 12.49 4.75 7.97
N ALA A 28 12.98 4.96 9.19
CA ALA A 28 13.32 6.29 9.69
C ALA A 28 14.48 6.90 8.87
N LEU A 29 15.49 6.12 8.50
CA LEU A 29 16.57 6.58 7.63
C LEU A 29 16.05 6.99 6.24
N ILE A 30 15.18 6.19 5.63
CA ILE A 30 14.56 6.52 4.33
C ILE A 30 13.68 7.78 4.43
N LEU A 31 12.95 7.94 5.53
CA LEU A 31 12.10 9.10 5.76
C LEU A 31 12.90 10.39 5.93
N LEU A 32 14.07 10.30 6.58
CA LEU A 32 14.93 11.45 6.87
C LEU A 32 15.88 11.80 5.72
N GLU A 33 16.16 10.88 4.80
CA GLU A 33 17.09 11.08 3.67
C GLU A 33 16.86 12.38 2.88
N PRO A 34 15.64 12.79 2.52
CA PRO A 34 15.43 14.03 1.76
C PRO A 34 15.77 15.30 2.54
N PHE A 35 15.86 15.19 3.87
CA PHE A 35 16.26 16.28 4.76
C PHE A 35 17.78 16.31 4.98
N LEU A 36 18.49 15.26 4.60
CA LEU A 36 19.95 15.21 4.62
C LEU A 36 20.52 15.92 3.38
N ALA A 37 21.61 16.67 3.57
CA ALA A 37 22.28 17.38 2.49
C ALA A 37 22.96 16.45 1.47
N SER A 38 23.17 15.18 1.84
CA SER A 38 23.81 14.15 1.00
C SER A 38 22.85 12.99 0.72
N ARG A 39 22.73 12.62 -0.57
CA ARG A 39 21.99 11.43 -1.02
C ARG A 39 22.84 10.18 -0.79
N ILE A 40 22.78 9.64 0.42
CA ILE A 40 23.60 8.49 0.82
C ILE A 40 22.95 7.16 0.38
N LEU A 41 21.62 7.05 0.43
CA LEU A 41 20.95 5.77 0.17
C LEU A 41 20.69 5.56 -1.32
N PHE A 42 20.35 6.63 -2.05
CA PHE A 42 20.05 6.56 -3.49
C PHE A 42 20.90 7.53 -4.35
N PRO A 43 22.23 7.40 -4.39
CA PRO A 43 23.10 8.29 -5.17
C PRO A 43 22.93 8.18 -6.69
N TRP A 44 22.40 7.05 -7.19
CA TRP A 44 22.19 6.81 -8.63
C TRP A 44 20.86 7.37 -9.16
N VAL A 45 19.95 7.82 -8.28
CA VAL A 45 18.66 8.36 -8.71
C VAL A 45 18.86 9.78 -9.22
N ILE A 46 18.45 10.00 -10.48
CA ILE A 46 18.49 11.32 -11.12
C ILE A 46 17.63 12.28 -10.29
N PRO A 47 18.17 13.44 -9.85
CA PRO A 47 17.42 14.39 -9.05
C PRO A 47 16.12 14.81 -9.74
N ASN A 48 15.00 14.40 -9.16
CA ASN A 48 13.67 14.79 -9.59
C ASN A 48 12.80 14.93 -8.34
N PRO A 49 12.35 16.15 -7.99
CA PRO A 49 11.55 16.40 -6.80
C PRO A 49 10.37 15.44 -6.65
N GLU A 50 9.68 15.12 -7.75
CA GLU A 50 8.51 14.24 -7.73
C GLU A 50 8.85 12.79 -7.35
N VAL A 51 9.98 12.28 -7.82
CA VAL A 51 10.46 10.94 -7.52
C VAL A 51 11.03 10.88 -6.11
N ASP A 52 11.67 11.95 -5.67
CA ASP A 52 12.26 12.06 -4.33
C ASP A 52 11.19 12.01 -3.22
N PHE A 53 9.93 12.37 -3.51
CA PHE A 53 8.83 12.26 -2.55
C PHE A 53 8.30 10.84 -2.36
N LEU A 54 8.55 9.90 -3.28
CA LEU A 54 7.98 8.54 -3.20
C LEU A 54 8.52 7.77 -1.99
N SER A 55 9.85 7.73 -1.81
CA SER A 55 10.50 6.94 -0.75
C SER A 55 10.09 7.40 0.66
N PRO A 56 10.07 8.71 0.97
CA PRO A 56 9.60 9.21 2.27
C PRO A 56 8.12 8.95 2.51
N CYS A 57 7.27 9.11 1.49
CA CYS A 57 5.84 8.82 1.62
C CYS A 57 5.60 7.32 1.90
N PHE A 58 6.34 6.45 1.21
CA PHE A 58 6.30 5.01 1.47
C PHE A 58 6.80 4.66 2.87
N ALA A 59 7.94 5.21 3.29
CA ALA A 59 8.51 4.97 4.62
C ALA A 59 7.60 5.49 5.74
N PHE A 60 7.00 6.66 5.57
CA PHE A 60 6.01 7.21 6.51
C PHE A 60 4.82 6.26 6.67
N GLY A 61 4.25 5.78 5.55
CA GLY A 61 3.17 4.81 5.56
C GLY A 61 3.57 3.48 6.22
N ALA A 62 4.79 2.99 5.97
CA ALA A 62 5.31 1.77 6.57
C ALA A 62 5.47 1.90 8.09
N ILE A 63 6.02 3.01 8.59
CA ILE A 63 6.13 3.29 10.03
C ILE A 63 4.74 3.31 10.68
N MET A 64 3.77 3.96 10.04
CA MET A 64 2.39 3.97 10.53
C MET A 64 1.78 2.56 10.57
N ALA A 65 2.02 1.74 9.54
CA ALA A 65 1.51 0.37 9.47
C ALA A 65 2.14 -0.55 10.53
N LEU A 66 3.43 -0.39 10.82
CA LEU A 66 4.13 -1.10 11.90
C LEU A 66 3.58 -0.72 13.28
N ASN A 67 3.23 0.56 13.46
CA ASN A 67 2.74 1.11 14.72
C ASN A 67 1.20 1.22 14.78
N ARG A 68 0.48 0.48 13.92
CA ARG A 68 -0.99 0.60 13.77
C ARG A 68 -1.79 0.28 15.04
N GLU A 69 -1.21 -0.45 15.99
CA GLU A 69 -1.86 -0.79 17.26
C GLU A 69 -1.74 0.34 18.29
N ILE A 70 -0.76 1.23 18.12
CA ILE A 70 -0.45 2.33 19.03
C ILE A 70 -0.97 3.66 18.46
N ILE A 71 -0.87 3.83 17.14
CA ILE A 71 -1.22 5.08 16.46
C ILE A 71 -2.71 5.11 16.11
N GLU A 72 -3.45 5.96 16.80
CA GLU A 72 -4.81 6.32 16.43
C GLU A 72 -4.83 7.59 15.58
N ILE A 73 -5.30 7.48 14.33
CA ILE A 73 -5.39 8.62 13.41
C ILE A 73 -6.63 9.44 13.77
N LYS A 74 -6.38 10.61 14.35
CA LYS A 74 -7.39 11.64 14.66
C LYS A 74 -7.41 12.76 13.62
N LEU A 75 -8.53 13.46 13.50
CA LEU A 75 -8.70 14.65 12.64
C LEU A 75 -7.66 15.75 12.95
N SER A 76 -7.23 15.85 14.21
CA SER A 76 -6.19 16.80 14.64
C SER A 76 -4.87 16.61 13.90
N HIS A 77 -4.48 15.38 13.55
CA HIS A 77 -3.25 15.14 12.78
C HIS A 77 -3.41 15.64 11.34
N CYS A 78 -4.57 15.38 10.73
CA CYS A 78 -4.87 15.84 9.36
C CYS A 78 -4.78 17.37 9.26
N LEU A 79 -5.41 18.05 10.22
CA LEU A 79 -5.39 19.52 10.34
C LEU A 79 -4.00 20.04 10.73
N GLY A 80 -3.28 19.36 11.63
CA GLY A 80 -1.93 19.74 12.03
C GLY A 80 -0.97 19.75 10.85
N PHE A 81 -0.98 18.70 10.03
CA PHE A 81 -0.17 18.63 8.81
C PHE A 81 -0.62 19.64 7.74
N ALA A 82 -1.93 19.90 7.60
CA ALA A 82 -2.43 20.95 6.70
C ALA A 82 -1.97 22.36 7.14
N THR A 83 -1.97 22.63 8.45
CA THR A 83 -1.47 23.89 9.01
C THR A 83 0.04 24.03 8.80
N LEU A 84 0.82 22.97 9.02
CA LEU A 84 2.26 22.98 8.74
C LEU A 84 2.56 23.24 7.26
N TYR A 85 1.78 22.64 6.35
CA TYR A 85 1.86 22.92 4.92
C TYR A 85 1.64 24.42 4.63
N TYR A 86 0.62 25.03 5.23
CA TYR A 86 0.29 26.44 5.04
C TYR A 86 1.37 27.38 5.59
N ILE A 87 1.88 27.11 6.80
CA ILE A 87 2.94 27.91 7.44
C ILE A 87 4.25 27.85 6.64
N LEU A 88 4.59 26.67 6.12
CA LEU A 88 5.85 26.43 5.41
C LEU A 88 5.73 26.59 3.90
N GLN A 89 4.66 27.22 3.41
CA GLN A 89 4.45 27.47 2.00
C GLN A 89 5.65 28.20 1.38
N GLY A 90 6.10 27.76 0.20
CA GLY A 90 7.27 28.31 -0.49
C GLY A 90 8.62 27.73 -0.05
N THR A 91 8.66 26.92 1.01
CA THR A 91 9.87 26.15 1.38
C THR A 91 9.93 24.80 0.66
N VAL A 92 11.11 24.19 0.60
CA VAL A 92 11.31 22.82 0.09
C VAL A 92 10.55 21.77 0.90
N TYR A 93 10.15 22.09 2.15
CA TYR A 93 9.47 21.17 3.05
C TYR A 93 7.94 21.14 2.88
N SER A 94 7.37 22.20 2.30
CA SER A 94 5.94 22.35 2.04
C SER A 94 5.29 21.09 1.42
N PRO A 95 5.82 20.52 0.30
CA PRO A 95 5.18 19.37 -0.33
C PRO A 95 5.10 18.13 0.57
N TYR A 96 6.08 17.89 1.45
CA TYR A 96 6.05 16.74 2.37
C TYR A 96 4.86 16.80 3.32
N PHE A 97 4.59 17.99 3.87
CA PHE A 97 3.46 18.19 4.77
C PHE A 97 2.12 18.16 4.03
N ALA A 98 2.08 18.61 2.76
CA ALA A 98 0.90 18.46 1.91
C ALA A 98 0.56 16.98 1.67
N TYR A 99 1.53 16.17 1.24
CA TYR A 99 1.33 14.73 1.03
C TYR A 99 0.96 14.00 2.32
N ALA A 100 1.62 14.30 3.44
CA ALA A 100 1.27 13.74 4.74
C ALA A 100 -0.19 14.07 5.12
N SER A 101 -0.62 15.32 4.94
CA SER A 101 -2.00 15.73 5.21
C SER A 101 -3.01 15.00 4.32
N ILE A 102 -2.74 14.89 3.02
CA ILE A 102 -3.63 14.21 2.05
C ILE A 102 -3.76 12.72 2.41
N PHE A 103 -2.65 12.02 2.63
CA PHE A 103 -2.68 10.58 2.93
C PHE A 103 -3.31 10.28 4.29
N LEU A 104 -3.02 11.07 5.32
CA LEU A 104 -3.66 10.93 6.63
C LEU A 104 -5.17 11.20 6.56
N SER A 105 -5.59 12.21 5.80
CA SER A 105 -7.00 12.51 5.60
C SER A 105 -7.71 11.37 4.89
N LEU A 106 -7.11 10.83 3.83
CA LEU A 106 -7.65 9.69 3.10
C LEU A 106 -7.78 8.45 4.00
N LEU A 107 -6.75 8.16 4.80
CA LEU A 107 -6.75 7.03 5.73
C LEU A 107 -7.77 7.24 6.87
N TYR A 108 -7.89 8.46 7.39
CA TYR A 108 -8.89 8.83 8.39
C TYR A 108 -10.31 8.60 7.86
N ILE A 109 -10.62 9.12 6.67
CA ILE A 109 -11.93 8.93 6.01
C ILE A 109 -12.20 7.44 5.75
N SER A 110 -11.20 6.71 5.23
CA SER A 110 -11.32 5.28 4.90
C SER A 110 -11.52 4.41 6.14
N SER A 111 -11.01 4.83 7.30
CA SER A 111 -11.20 4.15 8.58
C SER A 111 -12.60 4.34 9.17
N HIS A 112 -13.40 5.27 8.63
CA HIS A 112 -14.70 5.59 9.21
C HIS A 112 -15.73 4.48 8.97
N LYS A 113 -16.53 4.18 10.00
CA LYS A 113 -17.48 3.05 9.99
C LYS A 113 -18.46 3.08 8.83
N MET A 114 -18.87 4.27 8.37
CA MET A 114 -19.76 4.44 7.23
C MET A 114 -19.12 3.91 5.94
N ILE A 115 -17.85 4.25 5.69
CA ILE A 115 -17.11 3.81 4.50
C ILE A 115 -16.84 2.31 4.55
N LEU A 116 -16.41 1.80 5.71
CA LEU A 116 -16.17 0.37 5.89
C LEU A 116 -17.43 -0.50 5.69
N ARG A 117 -18.63 0.07 5.85
CA ARG A 117 -19.90 -0.63 5.59
C ARG A 117 -20.24 -0.75 4.11
N LEU A 118 -19.65 0.07 3.23
CA LEU A 118 -19.96 0.05 1.80
C LEU A 118 -19.57 -1.26 1.11
N LYS A 119 -18.64 -2.05 1.71
CA LYS A 119 -18.20 -3.40 1.28
C LYS A 119 -18.40 -3.65 -0.23
N PRO A 120 -17.57 -3.03 -1.08
CA PRO A 120 -17.75 -3.15 -2.53
C PRO A 120 -17.70 -4.61 -2.96
N LYS A 121 -18.65 -5.02 -3.82
CA LYS A 121 -18.72 -6.39 -4.37
C LYS A 121 -17.64 -6.68 -5.42
N VAL A 122 -16.99 -5.63 -5.90
CA VAL A 122 -16.01 -5.63 -6.99
C VAL A 122 -14.71 -5.10 -6.42
N ASP A 123 -13.66 -5.90 -6.47
CA ASP A 123 -12.33 -5.46 -6.05
C ASP A 123 -11.53 -5.00 -7.27
N ILE A 124 -11.66 -3.72 -7.62
CA ILE A 124 -10.91 -3.15 -8.75
C ILE A 124 -9.52 -2.67 -8.34
N SER A 125 -9.15 -2.78 -7.06
CA SER A 125 -7.94 -2.14 -6.53
C SER A 125 -6.67 -2.67 -7.20
N TYR A 126 -6.59 -3.98 -7.41
CA TYR A 126 -5.48 -4.62 -8.10
C TYR A 126 -5.35 -4.15 -9.55
N GLY A 127 -6.47 -4.11 -10.29
CA GLY A 127 -6.48 -3.62 -11.66
C GLY A 127 -6.08 -2.14 -11.77
N VAL A 128 -6.58 -1.28 -10.87
CA VAL A 128 -6.19 0.15 -10.84
C VAL A 128 -4.70 0.31 -10.55
N TYR A 129 -4.15 -0.48 -9.63
CA TYR A 129 -2.71 -0.50 -9.34
C TYR A 129 -1.88 -0.89 -10.57
N LEU A 130 -2.30 -1.93 -11.29
CA LEU A 130 -1.60 -2.41 -12.48
C LEU A 130 -1.65 -1.39 -13.64
N TRP A 131 -2.82 -0.81 -13.89
CA TRP A 131 -3.05 0.05 -15.05
C TRP A 131 -2.74 1.53 -14.81
N GLY A 132 -2.67 2.00 -13.55
CA GLY A 132 -2.48 3.41 -13.23
C GLY A 132 -1.25 4.03 -13.90
N PHE A 133 -0.06 3.49 -13.66
CA PHE A 133 1.18 3.98 -14.24
C PHE A 133 1.22 3.94 -15.77
N PRO A 134 0.97 2.81 -16.46
CA PRO A 134 1.06 2.77 -17.92
C PRO A 134 0.04 3.69 -18.60
N VAL A 135 -1.18 3.77 -18.08
CA VAL A 135 -2.20 4.72 -18.58
C VAL A 135 -1.71 6.16 -18.42
N GLN A 136 -1.14 6.49 -17.26
CA GLN A 136 -0.61 7.83 -17.00
C GLN A 136 0.53 8.20 -17.96
N GLN A 137 1.44 7.27 -18.25
CA GLN A 137 2.51 7.47 -19.23
C GLN A 137 1.99 7.63 -20.66
N ILE A 138 0.97 6.86 -21.06
CA ILE A 138 0.33 7.00 -22.37
C ILE A 138 -0.31 8.38 -22.50
N ILE A 139 -1.09 8.80 -21.51
CA ILE A 139 -1.75 10.12 -21.54
C ILE A 139 -0.70 11.24 -21.51
N ALA A 140 0.36 11.10 -20.71
CA ALA A 140 1.46 12.06 -20.68
C ALA A 140 2.18 12.17 -22.02
N LYS A 141 2.26 11.08 -22.78
CA LYS A 141 2.91 11.06 -24.10
C LYS A 141 2.05 11.72 -25.18
N TYR A 142 0.74 11.46 -25.20
CA TYR A 142 -0.14 11.92 -26.28
C TYR A 142 -0.86 13.24 -26.00
N PHE A 143 -1.04 13.61 -24.73
CA PHE A 143 -1.78 14.82 -24.31
C PHE A 143 -0.90 15.76 -23.48
N LYS A 144 0.30 16.06 -23.99
CA LYS A 144 1.30 16.91 -23.31
C LYS A 144 0.80 18.33 -23.04
N ASP A 145 0.00 18.88 -23.95
CA ASP A 145 -0.42 20.28 -23.92
C ASP A 145 -1.60 20.55 -22.97
N HIS A 146 -2.21 19.51 -22.40
CA HIS A 146 -3.38 19.64 -21.52
C HIS A 146 -3.03 19.79 -20.03
N GLY A 147 -1.75 19.74 -19.68
CA GLY A 147 -1.26 19.95 -18.32
C GLY A 147 -1.49 18.79 -17.35
N ILE A 148 -1.04 19.00 -16.11
CA ILE A 148 -0.93 17.94 -15.08
C ILE A 148 -2.29 17.48 -14.57
N LEU A 149 -3.23 18.41 -14.32
CA LEU A 149 -4.56 18.07 -13.80
C LEU A 149 -5.38 17.24 -14.80
N PHE A 150 -5.26 17.54 -16.10
CA PHE A 150 -5.87 16.72 -17.14
C PHE A 150 -5.26 15.32 -17.14
N ASN A 151 -3.93 15.22 -17.10
CA ASN A 151 -3.25 13.95 -17.05
C ASN A 151 -3.71 13.10 -15.85
N GLN A 152 -3.74 13.66 -14.64
CA GLN A 152 -4.15 12.94 -13.43
C GLN A 152 -5.61 12.49 -13.48
N SER A 153 -6.53 13.38 -13.87
CA SER A 153 -7.96 13.07 -13.92
C SER A 153 -8.30 12.06 -15.03
N ALA A 154 -7.78 12.26 -16.24
CA ALA A 154 -7.99 11.33 -17.35
C ALA A 154 -7.38 9.96 -17.06
N SER A 155 -6.18 9.92 -16.45
CA SER A 155 -5.54 8.65 -16.08
C SER A 155 -6.30 7.92 -14.98
N LEU A 156 -6.82 8.63 -13.99
CA LEU A 156 -7.64 8.03 -12.94
C LEU A 156 -8.91 7.39 -13.51
N VAL A 157 -9.64 8.11 -14.38
CA VAL A 157 -10.86 7.59 -15.00
C VAL A 157 -10.55 6.37 -15.88
N ALA A 158 -9.51 6.45 -16.70
CA ALA A 158 -9.11 5.33 -17.57
C ALA A 158 -8.60 4.13 -16.76
N ALA A 159 -7.82 4.33 -15.69
CA ALA A 159 -7.36 3.26 -14.82
C ALA A 159 -8.50 2.59 -14.04
N LEU A 160 -9.51 3.36 -13.59
CA LEU A 160 -10.72 2.81 -12.97
C LEU A 160 -11.52 1.96 -13.96
N PHE A 161 -11.67 2.43 -15.20
CA PHE A 161 -12.36 1.67 -16.25
C PHE A 161 -11.62 0.38 -16.60
N LEU A 162 -10.30 0.44 -16.82
CA LEU A 162 -9.49 -0.75 -17.09
C LEU A 162 -9.42 -1.68 -15.89
N GLY A 163 -9.37 -1.16 -14.67
CA GLY A 163 -9.43 -1.95 -13.44
C GLY A 163 -10.76 -2.69 -13.31
N TYR A 164 -11.87 -2.04 -13.64
CA TYR A 164 -13.19 -2.66 -13.70
C TYR A 164 -13.26 -3.77 -14.75
N LEU A 165 -12.74 -3.53 -15.96
CA LEU A 165 -12.66 -4.56 -17.00
C LEU A 165 -11.75 -5.72 -16.57
N SER A 166 -10.60 -5.43 -15.98
CA SER A 166 -9.66 -6.42 -15.47
C SER A 166 -10.31 -7.34 -14.44
N TRP A 167 -11.10 -6.79 -13.52
CA TRP A 167 -11.83 -7.60 -12.54
C TRP A 167 -12.82 -8.56 -13.20
N HIS A 168 -13.64 -8.03 -14.11
CA HIS A 168 -14.73 -8.80 -14.72
C HIS A 168 -14.24 -9.81 -15.75
N LEU A 169 -13.18 -9.51 -16.49
CA LEU A 169 -12.67 -10.36 -17.57
C LEU A 169 -11.62 -11.35 -17.08
N CYS A 170 -10.74 -10.93 -16.17
CA CYS A 170 -9.59 -11.74 -15.77
C CYS A 170 -9.69 -12.16 -14.29
N GLU A 171 -9.59 -11.21 -13.37
CA GLU A 171 -9.26 -11.47 -11.96
C GLU A 171 -10.28 -12.40 -11.28
N LYS A 172 -11.57 -12.11 -11.45
CA LYS A 172 -12.66 -12.94 -10.90
C LYS A 172 -12.60 -14.39 -11.39
N HIS A 173 -12.23 -14.60 -12.65
CA HIS A 173 -12.14 -15.93 -13.25
C HIS A 173 -10.92 -16.70 -12.75
N PHE A 174 -9.76 -16.05 -12.72
CA PHE A 174 -8.51 -16.68 -12.27
C PHE A 174 -8.51 -17.01 -10.77
N ILE A 175 -9.11 -16.17 -9.92
CA ILE A 175 -9.28 -16.47 -8.48
C ILE A 175 -10.17 -17.71 -8.30
N ARG A 176 -11.27 -17.80 -9.05
CA ARG A 176 -12.16 -18.98 -9.02
C ARG A 176 -11.43 -20.24 -9.50
N PHE A 177 -10.64 -20.14 -10.56
CA PHE A 177 -9.84 -21.26 -11.05
C PHE A 177 -8.78 -21.70 -10.04
N GLY A 178 -8.04 -20.76 -9.46
CA GLY A 178 -6.99 -21.03 -8.47
C GLY A 178 -7.54 -21.68 -7.19
N SER A 179 -8.68 -21.21 -6.69
CA SER A 179 -9.35 -21.82 -5.53
C SER A 179 -9.84 -23.25 -5.81
N ALA A 180 -10.41 -23.50 -7.01
CA ALA A 180 -10.78 -24.85 -7.44
C ALA A 180 -9.56 -25.77 -7.52
N LEU A 181 -8.46 -25.30 -8.15
CA LEU A 181 -7.22 -26.07 -8.26
C LEU A 181 -6.61 -26.38 -6.88
N SER A 182 -6.57 -25.41 -5.96
CA SER A 182 -6.09 -25.62 -4.59
C SER A 182 -6.90 -26.69 -3.87
N SER A 183 -8.23 -26.67 -4.02
CA SER A 183 -9.11 -27.68 -3.43
C SER A 183 -8.88 -29.07 -4.02
N PHE A 184 -8.65 -29.16 -5.33
CA PHE A 184 -8.33 -30.40 -6.03
C PHE A 184 -7.01 -31.00 -5.53
N ILE A 185 -5.95 -30.18 -5.43
CA ILE A 185 -4.63 -30.61 -4.94
C ILE A 185 -4.72 -31.08 -3.48
N LYS A 186 -5.44 -30.36 -2.61
CA LYS A 186 -5.65 -30.77 -1.21
C LYS A 186 -6.36 -32.12 -1.11
N LYS A 187 -7.34 -32.37 -1.98
CA LYS A 187 -8.07 -33.65 -2.04
C LYS A 187 -7.20 -34.79 -2.60
N ALA A 188 -6.33 -34.49 -3.56
CA ALA A 188 -5.39 -35.46 -4.15
C ALA A 188 -4.25 -35.84 -3.19
N LYS A 189 -3.90 -34.96 -2.24
CA LYS A 189 -3.03 -35.28 -1.11
C LYS A 189 -3.84 -36.11 -0.10
N ALA A 190 -3.95 -37.42 -0.37
CA ALA A 190 -4.61 -38.44 0.46
C ALA A 190 -4.18 -38.36 1.95
N PRO A 191 -4.99 -38.88 2.91
CA PRO A 191 -4.75 -38.67 4.33
C PRO A 191 -3.39 -39.20 4.73
N VAL A 192 -2.70 -38.46 5.61
CA VAL A 192 -1.49 -38.94 6.27
C VAL A 192 -1.86 -40.25 6.95
N ILE A 193 -1.34 -41.37 6.44
CA ILE A 193 -1.45 -42.66 7.09
C ILE A 193 -0.65 -42.50 8.39
N ASN A 194 -1.35 -42.34 9.52
CA ASN A 194 -0.73 -42.47 10.82
C ASN A 194 -0.34 -43.94 10.96
N ILE A 195 0.94 -44.23 10.72
CA ILE A 195 1.54 -45.50 11.10
C ILE A 195 1.57 -45.48 12.63
N PRO A 196 0.82 -46.36 13.33
CA PRO A 196 0.91 -46.43 14.79
C PRO A 196 2.36 -46.67 15.17
N THR A 197 2.88 -45.84 16.06
CA THR A 197 4.24 -46.01 16.57
C THR A 197 4.20 -47.07 17.67
N ASN A 198 5.31 -47.78 17.92
CA ASN A 198 5.36 -48.92 18.86
C ASN A 198 4.86 -48.61 20.29
N HIS A 199 4.75 -47.33 20.65
CA HIS A 199 4.14 -46.87 21.91
C HIS A 199 2.62 -47.17 22.00
N ASP A 200 1.93 -47.36 20.87
CA ASP A 200 0.48 -47.61 20.81
C ASP A 200 0.12 -49.11 20.81
N LEU A 201 1.10 -50.01 20.68
CA LEU A 201 0.89 -51.46 20.52
C LEU A 201 1.05 -52.28 21.80
N GLY A 202 1.24 -51.64 22.95
CA GLY A 202 1.18 -52.31 24.26
C GLY A 202 2.10 -53.53 24.37
N THR A 203 3.40 -53.29 24.47
CA THR A 203 4.37 -54.24 25.05
C THR A 203 5.18 -53.54 26.12
#